data_AF-A0A328S4L7-F1
#
_entry.id   AF-A0A328S4L7-F1
#
_cell.length_a   1.000
_cell.length_b   1.000
_cell.length_c   1.000
_cell.angle_alpha   90.00
_cell.angle_beta   90.00
_cell.angle_gamma   90.00
#
_symmetry.space_group_name_H-M   'P 1'
#
loop_
_entity.id
_entity.type
_entity.pdbx_description
1 polymer ?
#
loop_
_entity_poly.entity_id
_entity_poly.type
_entity_poly.pdbx_seq_one_letter_code
_entity_poly.pdbx_strand_id
1 'polypeptide(L)'
;MAQKNMILALLLSFLFYLGNAYNGLVKRGLVEFAVGIILIILEYGVSSFIGLFVFIWWIYVLYDTYSCTNAINNNQAIPKFLTQFDLE
;
A
#
# COMPACT_ATOMS: atom_id res chain seq x y z
N MET A 1 -19.07 8.41 4.88
CA MET A 1 -18.34 7.67 3.82
C MET A 1 -18.96 6.29 3.69
N ALA A 2 -19.19 5.79 2.48
CA ALA A 2 -19.68 4.42 2.31
C ALA A 2 -18.62 3.42 2.78
N GLN A 3 -19.05 2.34 3.42
CA GLN A 3 -18.18 1.26 3.88
C GLN A 3 -17.38 0.71 2.68
N LYS A 4 -16.04 0.69 2.81
CA LYS A 4 -15.13 0.17 1.80
C LYS A 4 -15.04 -1.34 1.92
N ASN A 5 -15.05 -2.03 0.77
CA ASN A 5 -14.88 -3.48 0.75
C ASN A 5 -13.41 -3.83 1.00
N MET A 6 -13.12 -4.38 2.19
CA MET A 6 -11.78 -4.79 2.61
C MET A 6 -11.13 -5.78 1.65
N ILE A 7 -11.87 -6.78 1.20
CA ILE A 7 -11.33 -7.83 0.32
C ILE A 7 -10.92 -7.22 -1.01
N LEU A 8 -11.74 -6.33 -1.56
CA LEU A 8 -11.42 -5.65 -2.82
C LEU A 8 -10.20 -4.73 -2.67
N ALA A 9 -10.10 -3.98 -1.57
CA ALA A 9 -8.94 -3.14 -1.30
C ALA A 9 -7.65 -3.98 -1.23
N LEU A 10 -7.68 -5.10 -0.50
CA LEU A 10 -6.54 -6.00 -0.38
C LEU A 10 -6.16 -6.65 -1.71
N LEU A 11 -7.13 -7.05 -2.54
CA LEU A 11 -6.85 -7.59 -3.88
C LEU A 11 -6.18 -6.56 -4.79
N LEU A 12 -6.61 -5.30 -4.75
CA LEU A 12 -5.97 -4.22 -5.51
C LEU A 12 -4.55 -3.93 -5.03
N SER A 13 -4.30 -4.02 -3.72
CA SER A 13 -2.94 -3.90 -3.18
C SER A 13 -2.06 -5.10 -3.52
N PHE A 14 -2.60 -6.31 -3.47
CA PHE A 14 -1.89 -7.54 -3.79
C PHE A 14 -1.39 -7.54 -5.24
N LEU A 15 -2.25 -7.14 -6.19
CA LEU A 15 -1.95 -7.19 -7.61
C LEU A 15 -1.20 -5.96 -8.12
N PHE A 16 -1.51 -4.78 -7.59
CA PHE A 16 -1.07 -3.52 -8.18
C PHE A 16 -0.54 -2.49 -7.18
N TYR A 17 -0.48 -2.78 -5.88
CA TYR A 17 -0.18 -1.78 -4.85
C TYR A 17 -1.17 -0.60 -4.80
N LEU A 18 -2.44 -0.80 -5.24
CA LEU A 18 -3.43 0.28 -5.43
C LEU A 18 -4.63 0.25 -4.47
N GLY A 19 -4.63 -0.60 -3.44
CA GLY A 19 -5.76 -0.67 -2.50
C GLY A 19 -6.01 0.63 -1.74
N ASN A 20 -4.97 1.38 -1.38
CA ASN A 20 -5.13 2.68 -0.75
C ASN A 20 -5.67 3.76 -1.70
N ALA A 21 -5.35 3.68 -3.01
CA ALA A 21 -6.00 4.54 -3.99
C ALA A 21 -7.51 4.28 -4.06
N TYR A 22 -7.94 3.00 -3.98
CA TYR A 22 -9.36 2.63 -3.89
C TYR A 22 -10.03 3.13 -2.60
N ASN A 23 -9.29 3.14 -1.49
CA ASN A 23 -9.75 3.73 -0.23
C ASN A 23 -9.97 5.26 -0.32
N GLY A 24 -9.47 5.92 -1.37
CA GLY A 24 -9.53 7.38 -1.54
C GLY A 24 -8.22 8.10 -1.17
N LEU A 25 -7.22 7.36 -0.68
CA LEU A 25 -5.88 7.85 -0.33
C LEU A 25 -4.98 7.81 -1.56
N VAL A 26 -5.31 8.63 -2.55
CA VAL A 26 -4.70 8.58 -3.89
C VAL A 26 -3.18 8.84 -3.82
N LYS A 27 -2.75 9.81 -3.01
CA LYS A 27 -1.32 10.11 -2.83
C LYS A 27 -0.57 8.91 -2.25
N ARG A 28 -1.13 8.28 -1.21
CA ARG A 28 -0.56 7.08 -0.60
C ARG A 28 -0.44 5.94 -1.60
N GLY A 29 -1.52 5.62 -2.32
CA GLY A 29 -1.50 4.57 -3.33
C GLY A 29 -0.49 4.83 -4.46
N LEU A 30 -0.32 6.09 -4.88
CA LEU A 30 0.71 6.46 -5.86
C LEU A 30 2.14 6.25 -5.33
N VAL A 31 2.40 6.60 -4.07
CA VAL A 31 3.71 6.36 -3.43
C VAL A 31 3.97 4.87 -3.29
N GLU A 32 3.00 4.08 -2.85
CA GLU A 32 3.09 2.63 -2.73
C GLU A 32 3.43 1.95 -4.05
N PHE A 33 2.74 2.36 -5.11
CA PHE A 33 2.98 1.90 -6.47
C PHE A 33 4.34 2.32 -7.01
N ALA A 34 4.73 3.58 -6.86
CA ALA A 34 6.00 4.09 -7.36
C ALA A 34 7.20 3.40 -6.69
N VAL A 35 7.15 3.22 -5.37
CA VAL A 35 8.19 2.48 -4.64
C VAL A 35 8.23 1.02 -5.08
N GLY A 36 7.07 0.38 -5.26
CA GLY A 36 6.99 -0.99 -5.77
C GLY A 36 7.67 -1.15 -7.13
N ILE A 37 7.39 -0.25 -8.08
CA ILE A 37 8.04 -0.24 -9.40
C ILE A 37 9.56 -0.07 -9.27
N ILE A 38 10.01 0.89 -8.46
CA ILE A 38 11.45 1.16 -8.28
C ILE A 38 12.15 -0.10 -7.74
N LEU A 39 11.58 -0.76 -6.72
CA LEU A 39 12.15 -1.97 -6.15
C LEU A 39 12.22 -3.12 -7.16
N ILE A 40 11.18 -3.29 -7.98
CA ILE A 40 11.17 -4.29 -9.06
C ILE A 40 12.25 -3.99 -10.11
N ILE A 41 12.39 -2.74 -10.55
CA ILE A 41 13.44 -2.34 -11.49
C ILE A 41 14.82 -2.63 -10.91
N LEU A 42 15.03 -2.36 -9.62
CA LEU A 42 16.28 -2.65 -8.93
C LEU A 42 16.55 -4.15 -8.79
N GLU A 43 15.53 -4.96 -8.52
CA GLU A 43 15.65 -6.43 -8.47
C GLU A 43 16.18 -7.01 -9.78
N TYR A 44 15.58 -6.62 -10.92
CA TYR A 44 16.00 -7.13 -12.22
C TYR A 44 17.25 -6.45 -12.78
N GLY A 45 17.46 -5.17 -12.45
CA GLY A 45 18.54 -4.35 -13.03
C GLY A 45 19.83 -4.31 -12.22
N VAL A 46 19.78 -4.57 -10.90
CA VAL A 46 20.94 -4.44 -10.00
C VAL A 46 21.29 -5.77 -9.35
N SER A 47 20.34 -6.39 -8.64
CA SER A 47 20.60 -7.66 -7.96
C SER A 47 19.31 -8.35 -7.54
N SER A 48 19.21 -9.66 -7.78
CA SER A 48 18.10 -10.49 -7.32
C SER A 48 17.95 -10.53 -5.80
N PHE A 49 19.00 -10.18 -5.03
CA PHE A 49 18.89 -10.02 -3.57
C PHE A 49 17.88 -8.95 -3.17
N ILE A 50 17.61 -7.97 -4.05
CA ILE A 50 16.63 -6.90 -3.82
C ILE A 50 15.19 -7.45 -3.79
N GLY A 51 14.95 -8.65 -4.33
CA GLY A 51 13.66 -9.33 -4.23
C GLY A 51 13.16 -9.51 -2.80
N LEU A 52 14.07 -9.61 -1.81
CA LEU A 52 13.68 -9.62 -0.40
C LEU A 52 13.01 -8.30 0.03
N PHE A 53 13.51 -7.16 -0.44
CA PHE A 53 12.93 -5.85 -0.15
C PHE A 53 11.60 -5.65 -0.90
N VAL A 54 11.48 -6.16 -2.13
CA VAL A 54 10.20 -6.20 -2.87
C VAL A 54 9.16 -6.96 -2.05
N PHE A 55 9.52 -8.13 -1.54
CA PHE A 55 8.62 -8.95 -0.72
C PHE A 55 8.22 -8.27 0.59
N ILE A 56 9.17 -7.67 1.31
CA ILE A 56 8.89 -6.92 2.54
C ILE A 56 7.97 -5.73 2.26
N TRP A 57 8.25 -4.97 1.19
CA TRP A 57 7.43 -3.84 0.77
C TRP A 57 6.00 -4.26 0.47
N TRP A 58 5.86 -5.37 -0.25
CA TRP A 58 4.57 -5.91 -0.62
C TRP A 58 3.72 -6.33 0.59
N ILE A 59 4.31 -7.00 1.59
CA ILE A 59 3.63 -7.31 2.86
C ILE A 59 3.20 -6.02 3.56
N TYR A 60 4.09 -5.03 3.59
CA TYR A 60 3.80 -3.74 4.21
C TYR A 60 2.59 -3.06 3.55
N VAL A 61 2.54 -2.98 2.21
CA VAL A 61 1.42 -2.33 1.48
C VAL A 61 0.09 -3.06 1.76
N LEU A 62 0.09 -4.38 1.89
CA LEU A 62 -1.10 -5.15 2.28
C LEU A 62 -1.56 -4.80 3.70
N TYR A 63 -0.64 -4.77 4.66
CA TYR A 63 -0.92 -4.37 6.04
C TYR A 63 -1.43 -2.93 6.13
N ASP A 64 -0.80 -2.03 5.37
CA ASP A 64 -1.14 -0.62 5.31
C ASP A 64 -2.56 -0.41 4.77
N THR A 65 -2.87 -1.10 3.67
CA THR A 65 -4.21 -1.10 3.06
C THR A 65 -5.26 -1.62 4.04
N TYR A 66 -4.97 -2.73 4.73
CA TYR A 66 -5.87 -3.27 5.76
C TYR A 66 -6.12 -2.22 6.86
N SER A 67 -5.05 -1.63 7.38
CA SER A 67 -5.13 -0.67 8.48
C SER A 67 -5.92 0.58 8.08
N CYS A 68 -5.68 1.10 6.88
CA CYS A 68 -6.40 2.25 6.33
C CYS A 68 -7.87 1.93 6.05
N THR A 69 -8.17 0.80 5.40
CA THR A 69 -9.57 0.40 5.15
C THR A 69 -10.32 0.16 6.47
N ASN A 70 -9.67 -0.43 7.47
CA ASN A 70 -10.27 -0.63 8.79
C ASN A 70 -10.54 0.71 9.49
N ALA A 71 -9.59 1.65 9.44
CA ALA A 71 -9.77 2.98 10.02
C ALA A 71 -10.94 3.73 9.36
N ILE A 72 -11.03 3.71 8.02
CA ILE A 72 -12.12 4.33 7.26
C ILE A 72 -13.48 3.71 7.63
N ASN A 73 -13.55 2.38 7.71
CA ASN A 73 -14.79 1.69 8.02
C ASN A 73 -15.28 1.91 9.46
N ASN A 74 -14.36 2.19 10.38
CA ASN A 74 -14.67 2.42 11.79
C ASN A 74 -14.64 3.91 12.19
N ASN A 75 -14.54 4.83 11.23
CA ASN A 75 -14.41 6.28 11.46
C ASN A 75 -13.27 6.64 12.45
N GLN A 76 -12.15 5.93 12.35
CA GLN A 76 -10.93 6.19 13.11
C GLN A 76 -9.98 7.07 12.29
N ALA A 77 -9.02 7.71 12.97
CA ALA A 77 -7.96 8.45 12.30
C ALA A 77 -7.15 7.51 11.39
N ILE A 78 -6.83 7.97 10.18
CA ILE A 78 -6.03 7.17 9.24
C ILE A 78 -4.60 7.07 9.79
N PRO A 79 -4.03 5.87 9.87
CA PRO A 79 -2.67 5.70 10.37
C PRO A 79 -1.69 6.38 9.42
N LYS A 80 -0.66 7.03 9.95
CA LYS A 80 0.42 7.62 9.14
C LYS A 80 1.12 6.55 8.30
N PHE A 81 1.50 6.92 7.09
CA PHE A 81 2.33 6.09 6.23
C PHE A 81 3.70 5.86 6.87
N LEU A 82 4.10 4.59 6.95
CA LEU A 82 5.30 4.14 7.67
C LEU A 82 5.35 4.67 9.11
N THR A 83 4.19 4.92 9.74
CA THR A 83 4.03 5.56 11.05
C THR A 83 4.57 7.00 11.18
N GLN A 84 5.10 7.58 10.11
CA GLN A 84 5.85 8.84 10.16
C GLN A 84 5.27 9.91 9.23
N PHE A 85 4.88 9.53 8.01
CA PHE A 85 4.49 10.45 6.96
C PHE A 85 2.97 10.60 6.87
N ASP A 86 2.53 11.84 6.69
CA ASP A 86 1.13 12.13 6.38
C ASP A 86 0.96 12.14 4.85
N LEU A 87 0.20 11.16 4.35
CA LEU A 87 -0.04 10.93 2.93
C LEU A 87 -1.53 10.69 2.63
N GLU A 88 -2.42 11.32 3.41
CA GLU A 88 -3.86 11.33 3.12
C GLU A 88 -4.19 11.99 1.75
#